data_AF-A0A2U2SHQ4-F1
#
_entry.id   AF-A0A2U2SHQ4-F1
#
_cell.length_a   1.000
_cell.length_b   1.000
_cell.length_c   1.000
_cell.angle_alpha   90.00
_cell.angle_beta   90.00
_cell.angle_gamma   90.00
#
_symmetry.space_group_name_H-M   'P 1'
#
loop_
_entity.id
_entity.type
_entity.pdbx_description
1 polymer ?
#
loop_
_entity_poly.entity_id
_entity_poly.type
_entity_poly.pdbx_seq_one_letter_code
_entity_poly.pdbx_strand_id
1 'polypeptide(L)'
;MNDSTLEYKSSAEINEIFSYNDRFLAISYSTAAIGVIVFLINLLRIGGMRFVHSLNGVIALLSAIILLALALRIYTRLQHIPRMNWLWLAISIGAGAFTLVELIRLLVILISPMPRLTILNWFGLLAHLPFLYAFALRYTILETFPEKRQQQLLWGGLGLGLLYLIAFQLLPLLTGRVVSIAGAIAGLLYALTDLGSLFLLGNIVLSQQKVFGGPWKYLALAIGLKFLSEPILQIPSNLGAGFTLSFANFFNYSWYGFAAFGLFVYETALAYQFTPPQPSVKQEEVTPNANALLFTDENDKVIKASLNFRYITRLPDSISLTGSPAHEVLGISEAAFQEMKTQLRKQGNLKKYIIEPSYFRAGNKAWLTAIPSFDQQRRYTGMDMVVQVLTEGVAGAGLTNEERALVENIFYLSGVSGEDIEELLITYFNLHYKMLANLAVQYEGSRRAAGLSDRVNQIAKQQRFLVRVLEQELNVPEEVKRDDLGKSISILLAAGREYIANLAGVEIVQRETQRLHREADRTTRSLIKKYNLDRMALTS
;
A
#
# COMPACT_ATOMS: atom_id res chain seq x y z
N MET A 1 -25.79 -0.57 -9.05
CA MET A 1 -24.35 -0.83 -8.89
C MET A 1 -24.20 -1.82 -7.75
N ASN A 2 -23.64 -3.00 -8.00
CA ASN A 2 -23.35 -3.97 -6.96
C ASN A 2 -22.21 -3.43 -6.09
N ASP A 3 -22.44 -3.32 -4.77
CA ASP A 3 -21.48 -2.93 -3.73
C ASP A 3 -20.32 -3.94 -3.53
N SER A 4 -20.02 -4.80 -4.52
CA SER A 4 -19.32 -6.07 -4.30
C SER A 4 -17.86 -6.16 -4.74
N THR A 5 -17.15 -5.06 -5.00
CA THR A 5 -15.71 -5.14 -5.35
C THR A 5 -14.88 -4.03 -4.71
N LEU A 6 -15.15 -3.70 -3.45
CA LEU A 6 -14.11 -3.11 -2.60
C LEU A 6 -13.45 -4.28 -1.88
N GLU A 7 -12.25 -4.67 -2.32
CA GLU A 7 -11.41 -5.59 -1.54
C GLU A 7 -11.09 -4.93 -0.19
N TYR A 8 -11.84 -5.31 0.84
CA TYR A 8 -11.60 -4.86 2.19
C TYR A 8 -10.30 -5.48 2.69
N LYS A 9 -9.27 -4.64 2.88
CA LYS A 9 -8.02 -5.06 3.52
C LYS A 9 -8.29 -5.75 4.85
N SER A 10 -7.56 -6.83 5.10
CA SER A 10 -7.68 -7.59 6.34
C SER A 10 -7.27 -6.72 7.54
N SER A 11 -7.74 -7.08 8.74
CA SER A 11 -7.34 -6.38 9.96
C SER A 11 -5.81 -6.40 10.19
N ALA A 12 -5.13 -7.46 9.72
CA ALA A 12 -3.67 -7.56 9.80
C ALA A 12 -2.97 -6.55 8.87
N GLU A 13 -3.42 -6.45 7.62
CA GLU A 13 -2.89 -5.49 6.64
C GLU A 13 -3.10 -4.04 7.09
N ILE A 14 -4.26 -3.73 7.68
CA ILE A 14 -4.54 -2.39 8.21
C ILE A 14 -3.65 -2.07 9.41
N ASN A 15 -3.40 -3.04 10.30
CA ASN A 15 -2.49 -2.86 11.43
C ASN A 15 -1.04 -2.66 10.95
N GLU A 16 -0.63 -3.35 9.89
CA GLU A 16 0.67 -3.19 9.27
C GLU A 16 0.85 -1.77 8.71
N ILE A 17 -0.17 -1.24 8.03
CA ILE A 17 -0.19 0.14 7.53
C ILE A 17 0.02 1.14 8.66
N PHE A 18 -0.63 0.97 9.80
CA PHE A 18 -0.43 1.87 10.95
C PHE A 18 0.96 1.75 11.57
N SER A 19 1.50 0.53 11.61
CA SER A 19 2.81 0.24 12.22
C SER A 19 3.98 0.81 11.43
N TYR A 20 3.78 1.10 10.13
CA TYR A 20 4.83 1.59 9.24
C TYR A 20 4.55 2.96 8.61
N ASN A 21 3.44 3.61 8.96
CA ASN A 21 3.16 4.97 8.51
C ASN A 21 3.76 6.00 9.48
N ASP A 22 4.92 6.56 9.12
CA ASP A 22 5.64 7.55 9.94
C ASP A 22 4.78 8.76 10.31
N ARG A 23 3.90 9.23 9.42
CA ARG A 23 3.00 10.36 9.71
C ARG A 23 1.96 9.97 10.75
N PHE A 24 1.37 8.78 10.60
CA PHE A 24 0.41 8.26 11.57
C PHE A 24 1.06 8.05 12.94
N LEU A 25 2.26 7.47 12.99
CA LEU A 25 3.02 7.25 14.21
C LEU A 25 3.39 8.58 14.88
N ALA A 26 3.92 9.55 14.12
CA ALA A 26 4.27 10.86 14.66
C ALA A 26 3.07 11.58 15.29
N ILE A 27 1.91 11.58 14.60
CA ILE A 27 0.67 12.18 15.13
C ILE A 27 0.18 11.42 16.37
N SER A 28 0.23 10.09 16.35
CA SER A 28 -0.21 9.24 17.47
C SER A 28 0.64 9.45 18.71
N TYR A 29 1.96 9.44 18.58
CA TYR A 29 2.88 9.69 19.70
C TYR A 29 2.75 11.12 20.24
N SER A 30 2.62 12.10 19.35
CA SER A 30 2.41 13.50 19.77
C SER A 30 1.10 13.68 20.52
N THR A 31 0.01 13.07 20.03
CA THR A 31 -1.31 13.11 20.68
C THR A 31 -1.27 12.41 22.04
N ALA A 32 -0.62 11.25 22.14
CA ALA A 32 -0.45 10.54 23.41
C ALA A 32 0.37 11.36 24.41
N ALA A 33 1.48 11.97 23.98
CA ALA A 33 2.30 12.82 24.84
C ALA A 33 1.53 14.03 25.36
N ILE A 34 0.80 14.74 24.49
CA ILE A 34 -0.08 15.84 24.90
C ILE A 34 -1.16 15.35 25.87
N GLY A 35 -1.79 14.21 25.60
CA GLY A 35 -2.78 13.61 26.48
C GLY A 35 -2.24 13.32 27.89
N VAL A 36 -1.03 12.78 27.99
CA VAL A 36 -0.35 12.54 29.28
C VAL A 36 -0.05 13.84 30.01
N ILE A 37 0.43 14.87 29.31
CA ILE A 37 0.71 16.18 29.91
C ILE A 37 -0.58 16.79 30.47
N VAL A 38 -1.66 16.78 29.69
CA VAL A 38 -2.97 17.34 30.08
C VAL A 38 -3.58 16.54 31.24
N PHE A 39 -3.41 15.22 31.24
CA PHE A 39 -3.79 14.36 32.35
C PHE A 39 -3.06 14.75 33.63
N LEU A 40 -1.73 14.91 33.59
CA LEU A 40 -0.93 15.33 34.75
C LEU A 40 -1.32 16.71 35.26
N ILE A 41 -1.58 17.67 34.35
CA ILE A 41 -2.06 19.01 34.72
C ILE A 41 -3.40 18.93 35.45
N ASN A 42 -4.36 18.12 34.95
CA ASN A 42 -5.66 17.92 35.58
C ASN A 42 -5.54 17.25 36.95
N LEU A 43 -4.69 16.23 37.03
CA LEU A 43 -4.51 15.41 38.21
C LEU A 43 -3.85 16.20 39.35
N LEU A 44 -2.74 16.87 39.05
CA LEU A 44 -1.97 17.66 40.00
C LEU A 44 -2.49 19.09 40.17
N ARG A 45 -3.48 19.49 39.35
CA ARG A 45 -4.08 20.84 39.32
C ARG A 45 -3.03 21.94 39.15
N ILE A 46 -2.04 21.70 38.29
CA ILE A 46 -0.96 22.65 38.01
C ILE A 46 -1.57 23.95 37.48
N GLY A 47 -1.27 25.09 38.11
CA GLY A 47 -1.85 26.40 37.76
C GLY A 47 -3.20 26.71 38.40
N GLY A 48 -3.76 25.80 39.21
CA GLY A 48 -5.02 25.99 39.93
C GLY A 48 -6.28 25.71 39.11
N MET A 49 -7.44 25.66 39.77
CA MET A 49 -8.71 25.21 39.17
C MET A 49 -9.16 26.03 37.96
N ARG A 50 -8.97 27.36 37.99
CA ARG A 50 -9.34 28.24 36.87
C ARG A 50 -8.51 27.94 35.63
N PHE A 51 -7.19 27.84 35.78
CA PHE A 51 -6.30 27.50 34.68
C PHE A 51 -6.65 26.15 34.07
N VAL A 52 -6.84 25.11 34.90
CA VAL A 52 -7.20 23.77 34.44
C VAL A 52 -8.53 23.78 33.67
N HIS A 53 -9.56 24.48 34.17
CA HIS A 53 -10.83 24.60 33.46
C HIS A 53 -10.71 25.35 32.13
N SER A 54 -9.96 26.45 32.08
CA SER A 54 -9.72 27.18 30.84
C SER A 54 -8.94 26.34 29.83
N LEU A 55 -7.87 25.66 30.26
CA LEU A 55 -7.07 24.77 29.41
C LEU A 55 -7.93 23.63 28.85
N ASN A 56 -8.72 22.98 29.69
CA ASN A 56 -9.63 21.92 29.28
C ASN A 56 -10.68 22.42 28.27
N GLY A 57 -11.24 23.62 28.48
CA GLY A 57 -12.18 24.23 27.54
C GLY A 57 -11.55 24.50 26.16
N VAL A 58 -10.31 25.01 26.13
CA VAL A 58 -9.57 25.23 24.87
C VAL A 58 -9.29 23.91 24.17
N ILE A 59 -8.80 22.90 24.89
CA ILE A 59 -8.49 21.59 24.31
C ILE A 59 -9.75 20.89 23.82
N ALA A 60 -10.85 20.96 24.56
CA ALA A 60 -12.12 20.38 24.16
C ALA A 60 -12.65 21.03 22.87
N LEU A 61 -12.60 22.37 22.77
CA LEU A 61 -13.00 23.07 21.55
C LEU A 61 -12.11 22.69 20.35
N LEU A 62 -10.79 22.70 20.51
CA LEU A 62 -9.87 22.29 19.44
C LEU A 62 -10.13 20.84 19.00
N SER A 63 -10.32 19.94 19.95
CA SER A 63 -10.61 18.53 19.68
C SER A 63 -11.97 18.35 18.99
N ALA A 64 -12.99 19.14 19.37
CA ALA A 64 -14.30 19.13 18.72
C ALA A 64 -14.22 19.65 17.27
N ILE A 65 -13.42 20.69 17.00
CA ILE A 65 -13.16 21.19 15.65
C ILE A 65 -12.46 20.13 14.81
N ILE A 66 -11.43 19.45 15.35
CA ILE A 66 -10.73 18.36 14.65
C ILE A 66 -11.69 17.20 14.37
N LEU A 67 -12.52 16.82 15.36
CA LEU A 67 -13.55 15.79 15.20
C LEU A 67 -14.51 16.14 14.06
N LEU A 68 -15.00 17.38 14.02
CA LEU A 68 -15.87 17.87 12.94
C LEU A 68 -15.17 17.83 11.58
N ALA A 69 -13.93 18.32 11.50
CA ALA A 69 -13.16 18.35 10.25
C ALA A 69 -12.93 16.93 9.71
N LEU A 70 -12.60 15.98 10.58
CA LEU A 70 -12.44 14.57 10.19
C LEU A 70 -13.78 13.93 9.80
N ALA A 71 -14.85 14.18 10.55
CA ALA A 71 -16.19 13.69 10.21
C ALA A 71 -16.64 14.18 8.83
N LEU A 72 -16.46 15.48 8.54
CA LEU A 72 -16.77 16.07 7.24
C LEU A 72 -15.91 15.49 6.12
N ARG A 73 -14.61 15.26 6.37
CA ARG A 73 -13.71 14.66 5.39
C ARG A 73 -14.07 13.21 5.06
N ILE A 74 -14.53 12.45 6.06
CA ILE A 74 -15.03 11.09 5.85
C ILE A 74 -16.36 11.13 5.10
N TYR A 75 -17.26 12.05 5.48
CA TYR A 75 -18.52 12.29 4.80
C TYR A 75 -18.33 12.58 3.31
N THR A 76 -17.45 13.52 2.94
CA THR A 76 -17.21 13.86 1.53
C THR A 76 -16.63 12.69 0.74
N ARG A 77 -15.78 11.86 1.35
CA ARG A 77 -15.24 10.66 0.71
C ARG A 77 -16.31 9.58 0.49
N LEU A 78 -17.29 9.47 1.37
CA LEU A 78 -18.33 8.42 1.34
C LEU A 78 -19.71 8.91 0.87
N GLN A 79 -19.83 10.18 0.44
CA GLN A 79 -21.10 10.80 0.04
C GLN A 79 -21.82 10.06 -1.10
N HIS A 80 -21.07 9.35 -1.94
CA HIS A 80 -21.61 8.60 -3.09
C HIS A 80 -22.24 7.26 -2.70
N ILE A 81 -22.03 6.78 -1.47
CA ILE A 81 -22.62 5.52 -0.97
C ILE A 81 -23.87 5.87 -0.15
N PRO A 82 -25.10 5.62 -0.65
CA PRO A 82 -26.33 6.20 -0.10
C PRO A 82 -26.54 5.97 1.40
N ARG A 83 -26.23 4.76 1.89
CA ARG A 83 -26.38 4.42 3.31
C ARG A 83 -25.28 5.01 4.21
N MET A 84 -24.06 5.16 3.68
CA MET A 84 -22.94 5.76 4.42
C MET A 84 -23.04 7.29 4.44
N ASN A 85 -23.64 7.88 3.42
CA ASN A 85 -23.89 9.31 3.31
C ASN A 85 -24.65 9.84 4.54
N TRP A 86 -25.83 9.26 4.83
CA TRP A 86 -26.66 9.67 5.96
C TRP A 86 -26.00 9.45 7.32
N LEU A 87 -25.28 8.34 7.47
CA LEU A 87 -24.54 8.03 8.69
C LEU A 87 -23.48 9.11 8.98
N TRP A 88 -22.63 9.43 8.01
CA TRP A 88 -21.54 10.39 8.21
C TRP A 88 -22.02 11.84 8.23
N LEU A 89 -23.14 12.14 7.57
CA LEU A 89 -23.82 13.42 7.71
C LEU A 89 -24.30 13.63 9.15
N ALA A 90 -24.95 12.61 9.73
CA ALA A 90 -25.44 12.67 11.10
C ALA A 90 -24.30 12.81 12.13
N ILE A 91 -23.19 12.09 11.96
CA ILE A 91 -21.98 12.27 12.80
C ILE A 91 -21.43 13.70 12.66
N SER A 92 -21.39 14.26 11.44
CA SER A 92 -20.90 15.62 11.20
C SER A 92 -21.79 16.68 11.84
N ILE A 93 -23.13 16.53 11.74
CA ILE A 93 -24.09 17.41 12.40
C ILE A 93 -23.92 17.35 13.92
N GLY A 94 -23.79 16.14 14.50
CA GLY A 94 -23.55 15.96 15.92
C GLY A 94 -22.25 16.62 16.38
N ALA A 95 -21.14 16.39 15.66
CA ALA A 95 -19.85 17.01 15.95
C ALA A 95 -19.88 18.55 15.84
N GLY A 96 -20.62 19.08 14.85
CA GLY A 96 -20.83 20.52 14.67
C GLY A 96 -21.62 21.13 15.82
N ALA A 97 -22.70 20.47 16.24
CA ALA A 97 -23.49 20.89 17.39
C ALA A 97 -22.66 20.89 18.68
N PHE A 98 -21.81 19.88 18.90
CA PHE A 98 -20.89 19.87 20.04
C PHE A 98 -19.83 20.96 19.97
N THR A 99 -19.28 21.23 18.79
CA THR A 99 -18.32 22.31 18.59
C THR A 99 -18.94 23.65 19.00
N LEU A 100 -20.20 23.88 18.63
CA LEU A 100 -20.94 25.07 19.05
C LEU A 100 -21.16 25.12 20.57
N VAL A 101 -21.51 23.99 21.19
CA VAL A 101 -21.66 23.89 22.66
C VAL A 101 -20.35 24.21 23.38
N GLU A 102 -19.21 23.67 22.93
CA GLU A 102 -17.91 23.96 23.52
C GLU A 102 -17.46 25.39 23.28
N LEU A 103 -17.78 25.98 22.12
CA LEU A 103 -17.51 27.38 21.83
C LEU A 103 -18.26 28.30 22.80
N ILE A 104 -19.56 28.07 22.97
CA ILE A 104 -20.38 28.83 23.92
C ILE A 104 -19.84 28.63 25.34
N ARG A 105 -19.51 27.38 25.72
CA ARG A 105 -18.94 27.06 27.04
C ARG A 105 -17.64 27.82 27.29
N LEU A 106 -16.72 27.84 26.34
CA LEU A 106 -15.44 28.55 26.44
C LEU A 106 -15.67 30.06 26.60
N LEU A 107 -16.53 30.65 25.78
CA LEU A 107 -16.87 32.08 25.87
C LEU A 107 -17.41 32.43 27.25
N VAL A 108 -18.26 31.57 27.82
CA VAL A 108 -18.86 31.85 29.13
C VAL A 108 -17.85 31.64 30.26
N ILE A 109 -16.93 30.66 30.17
CA ILE A 109 -15.82 30.49 31.12
C ILE A 109 -14.91 31.73 31.14
N LEU A 110 -14.70 32.38 29.99
CA LEU A 110 -13.88 33.59 29.90
C LEU A 110 -14.55 34.81 30.55
N ILE A 111 -15.88 34.88 30.54
CA ILE A 111 -16.66 36.04 31.02
C ILE A 111 -17.13 35.84 32.47
N SER A 112 -17.36 34.60 32.91
CA SER A 112 -17.87 34.29 34.24
C SER A 112 -17.01 33.21 34.92
N PRO A 113 -16.53 33.44 36.16
CA PRO A 113 -15.69 32.49 36.89
C PRO A 113 -16.45 31.24 37.38
N MET A 114 -17.79 31.20 37.28
CA MET A 114 -18.61 30.02 37.57
C MET A 114 -19.84 29.95 36.64
N PRO A 115 -19.68 29.50 35.38
CA PRO A 115 -20.80 29.33 34.47
C PRO A 115 -21.67 28.15 34.94
N ARG A 116 -22.86 28.42 35.48
CA ARG A 116 -23.91 27.40 35.63
C ARG A 116 -24.90 27.56 34.49
N LEU A 117 -24.55 27.05 33.32
CA LEU A 117 -25.42 27.09 32.15
C LEU A 117 -26.21 25.79 32.05
N THR A 118 -27.29 25.68 32.81
CA THR A 118 -28.27 24.59 32.70
C THR A 118 -28.81 24.44 31.27
N ILE A 119 -28.83 25.53 30.49
CA ILE A 119 -29.26 25.52 29.09
C ILE A 119 -28.28 24.77 28.17
N LEU A 120 -26.98 24.75 28.48
CA LEU A 120 -25.99 24.02 27.68
C LEU A 120 -26.19 22.50 27.79
N ASN A 121 -26.77 22.00 28.88
CA ASN A 121 -27.11 20.58 29.00
C ASN A 121 -28.19 20.18 27.98
N TRP A 122 -29.16 21.06 27.72
CA TRP A 122 -30.18 20.84 26.68
C TRP A 122 -29.59 20.90 25.27
N PHE A 123 -28.71 21.85 24.99
CA PHE A 123 -27.99 21.88 23.71
C PHE A 123 -27.08 20.65 23.53
N GLY A 124 -26.43 20.21 24.61
CA GLY A 124 -25.66 18.96 24.63
C GLY A 124 -26.53 17.76 24.25
N LEU A 125 -27.72 17.63 24.83
CA LEU A 125 -28.68 16.57 24.50
C LEU A 125 -29.07 16.59 23.02
N LEU A 126 -29.40 17.77 22.48
CA LEU A 126 -29.72 17.91 21.06
C LEU A 126 -28.53 17.53 20.16
N ALA A 127 -27.30 17.85 20.58
CA ALA A 127 -26.09 17.46 19.86
C ALA A 127 -25.84 15.93 19.88
N HIS A 128 -26.44 15.19 20.82
CA HIS A 128 -26.33 13.72 20.87
C HIS A 128 -27.30 12.97 19.98
N LEU A 129 -28.48 13.51 19.70
CA LEU A 129 -29.46 12.83 18.85
C LEU A 129 -28.91 12.44 17.47
N PRO A 130 -28.12 13.29 16.77
CA PRO A 130 -27.47 12.90 15.51
C PRO A 130 -26.49 11.73 15.66
N PHE A 131 -25.70 11.68 16.75
CA PHE A 131 -24.81 10.55 17.01
C PHE A 131 -25.58 9.25 17.25
N LEU A 132 -26.62 9.30 18.09
CA LEU A 132 -27.47 8.14 18.36
C LEU A 132 -28.12 7.63 17.07
N TYR A 133 -28.63 8.54 16.23
CA TYR A 133 -29.18 8.20 14.91
C TYR A 133 -28.13 7.57 14.00
N ALA A 134 -26.90 8.12 13.94
CA ALA A 134 -25.82 7.55 13.16
C ALA A 134 -25.44 6.13 13.61
N PHE A 135 -25.40 5.88 14.92
CA PHE A 135 -25.13 4.54 15.47
C PHE A 135 -26.27 3.57 15.22
N ALA A 136 -27.52 4.03 15.28
CA ALA A 136 -28.69 3.23 14.92
C ALA A 136 -28.65 2.85 13.43
N LEU A 137 -28.34 3.80 12.53
CA LEU A 137 -28.10 3.54 11.11
C LEU A 137 -26.96 2.53 10.91
N ARG A 138 -25.83 2.69 11.62
CA ARG A 138 -24.73 1.73 11.49
C ARG A 138 -25.13 0.34 11.95
N TYR A 139 -25.88 0.25 13.04
CA TYR A 139 -26.35 -1.01 13.60
C TYR A 139 -27.26 -1.78 12.62
N THR A 140 -28.16 -1.09 11.91
CA THR A 140 -29.04 -1.75 10.92
C THR A 140 -28.31 -2.24 9.65
N ILE A 141 -27.08 -1.80 9.43
CA ILE A 141 -26.25 -2.17 8.27
C ILE A 141 -25.27 -3.31 8.62
N LEU A 142 -25.23 -3.77 9.87
CA LEU A 142 -24.33 -4.86 10.26
C LEU A 142 -24.71 -6.17 9.56
N GLU A 143 -23.74 -6.78 8.89
CA GLU A 143 -23.91 -8.08 8.22
C GLU A 143 -23.81 -9.25 9.19
N THR A 144 -23.16 -9.04 10.33
CA THR A 144 -22.94 -10.06 11.36
C THR A 144 -23.43 -9.55 12.71
N PHE A 145 -24.10 -10.42 13.45
CA PHE A 145 -24.62 -10.11 14.79
C PHE A 145 -23.70 -10.70 15.87
N PRO A 146 -23.63 -10.08 17.06
CA PRO A 146 -22.84 -10.61 18.16
C PRO A 146 -23.35 -11.98 18.60
N GLU A 147 -22.45 -12.84 19.07
CA GLU A 147 -22.81 -14.15 19.62
C GLU A 147 -23.71 -14.03 20.86
N LYS A 148 -24.49 -15.07 21.20
CA LYS A 148 -25.38 -15.04 22.37
C LYS A 148 -24.67 -14.62 23.67
N ARG A 149 -23.43 -15.09 23.89
CA ARG A 149 -22.62 -14.72 25.07
C ARG A 149 -22.22 -13.24 25.05
N GLN A 150 -21.91 -12.70 23.88
CA GLN A 150 -21.60 -11.28 23.69
C GLN A 150 -22.84 -10.41 23.92
N GLN A 151 -24.00 -10.85 23.44
CA GLN A 151 -25.27 -10.18 23.71
C GLN A 151 -25.60 -10.17 25.22
N GLN A 152 -25.41 -11.29 25.91
CA GLN A 152 -25.57 -11.34 27.38
C GLN A 152 -24.64 -10.35 28.09
N LEU A 153 -23.39 -10.22 27.63
CA LEU A 153 -22.45 -9.24 28.18
C LEU A 153 -22.92 -7.80 27.93
N LEU A 154 -23.45 -7.49 26.74
CA LEU A 154 -24.01 -6.16 26.43
C LEU A 154 -25.23 -5.83 27.28
N TRP A 155 -26.17 -6.78 27.41
CA TRP A 155 -27.35 -6.61 28.28
C TRP A 155 -26.98 -6.49 29.75
N GLY A 156 -26.01 -7.28 30.21
CA GLY A 156 -25.44 -7.15 31.56
C GLY A 156 -24.79 -5.78 31.79
N GLY A 157 -24.00 -5.31 30.83
CA GLY A 157 -23.41 -3.97 30.84
C GLY A 157 -24.46 -2.86 30.85
N LEU A 158 -25.53 -2.99 30.07
CA LEU A 158 -26.68 -2.08 30.09
C LEU A 158 -27.34 -2.05 31.48
N GLY A 159 -27.58 -3.22 32.08
CA GLY A 159 -28.12 -3.33 33.43
C GLY A 159 -27.24 -2.65 34.49
N LEU A 160 -25.93 -2.88 34.43
CA LEU A 160 -24.96 -2.20 35.30
C LEU A 160 -24.94 -0.68 35.08
N GLY A 161 -25.03 -0.23 33.82
CA GLY A 161 -25.13 1.19 33.49
C GLY A 161 -26.41 1.84 34.05
N LEU A 162 -27.55 1.16 33.98
CA LEU A 162 -28.80 1.63 34.59
C LEU A 162 -28.69 1.71 36.12
N LEU A 163 -28.10 0.69 36.77
CA LEU A 163 -27.84 0.72 38.21
C LEU A 163 -26.92 1.89 38.59
N TYR A 164 -25.90 2.15 37.79
CA TYR A 164 -25.01 3.31 37.96
C TYR A 164 -25.79 4.64 37.87
N LEU A 165 -26.64 4.82 36.85
CA LEU A 165 -27.47 6.03 36.74
C LEU A 165 -28.45 6.19 37.90
N ILE A 166 -29.03 5.08 38.38
CA ILE A 166 -29.92 5.10 39.55
C ILE A 166 -29.15 5.60 40.78
N ALA A 167 -27.99 5.02 41.05
CA ALA A 167 -27.19 5.35 42.23
C ALA A 167 -26.63 6.78 42.20
N PHE A 168 -26.13 7.23 41.04
CA PHE A 168 -25.35 8.46 40.94
C PHE A 168 -26.11 9.67 40.38
N GLN A 169 -27.27 9.49 39.75
CA GLN A 169 -28.08 10.60 39.26
C GLN A 169 -29.53 10.58 39.78
N LEU A 170 -30.26 9.45 39.64
CA LEU A 170 -31.68 9.40 40.01
C LEU A 170 -31.89 9.52 41.52
N LEU A 171 -31.15 8.76 42.34
CA LEU A 171 -31.29 8.82 43.79
C LEU A 171 -30.91 10.21 44.34
N PRO A 172 -29.81 10.87 43.91
CA PRO A 172 -29.54 12.26 44.26
C PRO A 172 -30.63 13.25 43.82
N LEU A 173 -31.25 13.04 42.65
CA LEU A 173 -32.38 13.84 42.18
C LEU A 173 -33.59 13.69 43.12
N LEU A 174 -33.95 12.46 43.48
CA LEU A 174 -35.08 12.15 44.37
C LEU A 174 -34.85 12.61 45.81
N THR A 175 -33.60 12.61 46.28
CA THR A 175 -33.23 13.04 47.64
C THR A 175 -32.98 14.54 47.75
N GLY A 176 -33.24 15.32 46.69
CA GLY A 176 -33.12 16.79 46.71
C GLY A 176 -31.68 17.31 46.76
N ARG A 177 -30.69 16.48 46.41
CA ARG A 177 -29.26 16.84 46.45
C ARG A 177 -28.78 17.58 45.19
N VAL A 178 -29.70 17.92 44.29
CA VAL A 178 -29.42 18.59 43.01
C VAL A 178 -29.65 20.09 43.10
N VAL A 179 -28.79 20.85 42.42
CA VAL A 179 -28.84 22.33 42.40
C VAL A 179 -29.97 22.85 41.50
N SER A 180 -30.36 22.09 40.48
CA SER A 180 -31.45 22.45 39.55
C SER A 180 -32.16 21.20 39.06
N ILE A 181 -33.48 21.13 39.24
CA ILE A 181 -34.30 20.00 38.76
C ILE A 181 -34.23 19.89 37.24
N ALA A 182 -34.40 21.01 36.52
CA ALA A 182 -34.33 21.01 35.06
C ALA A 182 -32.95 20.58 34.54
N GLY A 183 -31.88 21.05 35.16
CA GLY A 183 -30.51 20.64 34.81
C GLY A 183 -30.24 19.16 35.09
N ALA A 184 -30.79 18.63 36.20
CA ALA A 184 -30.66 17.22 36.56
C ALA A 184 -31.49 16.29 35.67
N ILE A 185 -32.70 16.70 35.26
CA ILE A 185 -33.50 15.97 34.26
C ILE A 185 -32.76 15.93 32.93
N ALA A 186 -32.22 17.06 32.47
CA ALA A 186 -31.41 17.10 31.26
C ALA A 186 -30.18 16.19 31.38
N GLY A 187 -29.50 16.20 32.53
CA GLY A 187 -28.38 15.31 32.83
C GLY A 187 -28.73 13.82 32.80
N LEU A 188 -29.90 13.44 33.31
CA LEU A 188 -30.42 12.07 33.26
C LEU A 188 -30.73 11.63 31.83
N LEU A 189 -31.44 12.46 31.07
CA LEU A 189 -31.72 12.18 29.66
C LEU A 189 -30.43 12.06 28.85
N TYR A 190 -29.44 12.89 29.17
CA TYR A 190 -28.14 12.86 28.53
C TYR A 190 -27.41 11.54 28.78
N ALA A 191 -27.35 11.12 30.04
CA ALA A 191 -26.67 9.89 30.43
C ALA A 191 -27.41 8.63 29.92
N LEU A 192 -28.74 8.67 29.82
CA LEU A 192 -29.52 7.62 29.14
C LEU A 192 -29.20 7.55 27.64
N THR A 193 -29.00 8.70 27.00
CA THR A 193 -28.61 8.77 25.58
C THR A 193 -27.20 8.23 25.35
N ASP A 194 -26.25 8.55 26.25
CA ASP A 194 -24.92 7.97 26.25
C ASP A 194 -24.97 6.45 26.45
N LEU A 195 -25.78 5.97 27.38
CA LEU A 195 -25.95 4.54 27.63
C LEU A 195 -26.54 3.80 26.42
N GLY A 196 -27.55 4.39 25.76
CA GLY A 196 -28.10 3.87 24.51
C GLY A 196 -27.06 3.85 23.38
N SER A 197 -26.26 4.92 23.27
CA SER A 197 -25.16 5.00 22.31
C SER A 197 -24.09 3.94 22.58
N LEU A 198 -23.73 3.71 23.84
CA LEU A 198 -22.80 2.66 24.25
C LEU A 198 -23.32 1.27 23.94
N PHE A 199 -24.61 1.02 24.15
CA PHE A 199 -25.23 -0.25 23.78
C PHE A 199 -25.15 -0.49 22.26
N LEU A 200 -25.48 0.52 21.44
CA LEU A 200 -25.37 0.42 19.98
C LEU A 200 -23.92 0.25 19.52
N LEU A 201 -23.00 1.05 20.03
CA LEU A 201 -21.58 0.95 19.73
C LEU A 201 -20.97 -0.38 20.18
N GLY A 202 -21.39 -0.89 21.34
CA GLY A 202 -21.00 -2.21 21.83
C GLY A 202 -21.43 -3.31 20.86
N ASN A 203 -22.66 -3.25 20.35
CA ASN A 203 -23.10 -4.16 19.28
C ASN A 203 -22.22 -4.02 18.03
N ILE A 204 -21.98 -2.80 17.55
CA ILE A 204 -21.15 -2.53 16.36
C ILE A 204 -19.73 -3.09 16.53
N VAL A 205 -19.10 -2.85 17.68
CA VAL A 205 -17.73 -3.27 17.97
C VAL A 205 -17.63 -4.80 18.06
N LEU A 206 -18.59 -5.45 18.73
CA LEU A 206 -18.58 -6.91 18.88
C LEU A 206 -18.87 -7.63 17.55
N SER A 207 -19.82 -7.12 16.76
CA SER A 207 -20.08 -7.60 15.40
C SER A 207 -18.86 -7.50 14.49
N GLN A 208 -18.00 -6.50 14.69
CA GLN A 208 -16.81 -6.27 13.88
C GLN A 208 -15.53 -6.82 14.50
N GLN A 209 -15.57 -7.78 15.43
CA GLN A 209 -14.34 -8.31 16.02
C GLN A 209 -13.37 -8.92 15.00
N LYS A 210 -13.88 -9.48 13.90
CA LYS A 210 -13.09 -10.12 12.84
C LYS A 210 -12.68 -9.15 11.72
N VAL A 211 -13.25 -7.95 11.70
CA VAL A 211 -13.03 -6.93 10.66
C VAL A 211 -12.44 -5.69 11.30
N PHE A 212 -11.87 -4.79 10.51
CA PHE A 212 -11.37 -3.54 11.06
C PHE A 212 -12.51 -2.62 11.55
N GLY A 213 -12.74 -2.64 12.87
CA GLY A 213 -13.70 -1.78 13.56
C GLY A 213 -13.09 -0.58 14.29
N GLY A 214 -11.86 -0.17 13.92
CA GLY A 214 -11.05 0.86 14.59
C GLY A 214 -11.81 2.07 15.14
N PRO A 215 -12.49 2.89 14.31
CA PRO A 215 -13.20 4.09 14.77
C PRO A 215 -14.26 3.82 15.85
N TRP A 216 -14.99 2.72 15.72
CA TRP A 216 -16.11 2.40 16.62
C TRP A 216 -15.61 2.06 18.02
N LYS A 217 -14.43 1.44 18.13
CA LYS A 217 -13.79 1.17 19.43
C LYS A 217 -13.42 2.47 20.15
N TYR A 218 -12.84 3.43 19.43
CA TYR A 218 -12.48 4.73 19.99
C TYR A 218 -13.70 5.59 20.32
N LEU A 219 -14.76 5.54 19.50
CA LEU A 219 -16.03 6.19 19.82
C LEU A 219 -16.70 5.57 21.04
N ALA A 220 -16.70 4.24 21.15
CA ALA A 220 -17.22 3.54 22.34
C ALA A 220 -16.43 3.93 23.60
N LEU A 221 -15.10 3.99 23.49
CA LEU A 221 -14.23 4.46 24.58
C LEU A 221 -14.54 5.92 24.94
N ALA A 222 -14.63 6.81 23.96
CA ALA A 222 -14.90 8.23 24.18
C ALA A 222 -16.24 8.45 24.92
N ILE A 223 -17.32 7.84 24.42
CA ILE A 223 -18.65 7.95 25.05
C ILE A 223 -18.65 7.26 26.42
N GLY A 224 -17.92 6.14 26.59
CA GLY A 224 -17.82 5.43 27.87
C GLY A 224 -17.14 6.27 28.95
N LEU A 225 -16.01 6.89 28.61
CA LEU A 225 -15.27 7.78 29.50
C LEU A 225 -16.14 8.98 29.91
N LYS A 226 -16.86 9.54 28.95
CA LYS A 226 -17.80 10.63 29.19
C LYS A 226 -18.95 10.23 30.10
N PHE A 227 -19.63 9.12 29.79
CA PHE A 227 -20.74 8.56 30.59
C PHE A 227 -20.34 8.35 32.05
N LEU A 228 -19.13 7.85 32.29
CA LEU A 228 -18.61 7.66 33.65
C LEU A 228 -18.28 8.99 34.34
N SER A 229 -17.77 9.98 33.61
CA SER A 229 -17.40 11.28 34.18
C SER A 229 -18.57 12.20 34.51
N GLU A 230 -19.66 12.15 33.74
CA GLU A 230 -20.74 13.12 33.80
C GLU A 230 -21.46 13.15 35.18
N PRO A 231 -21.86 12.02 35.80
CA PRO A 231 -22.50 12.04 37.12
C PRO A 231 -21.60 12.62 38.22
N ILE A 232 -20.30 12.40 38.12
CA ILE A 232 -19.31 12.89 39.08
C ILE A 232 -19.21 14.42 39.01
N LEU A 233 -19.29 14.98 37.80
CA LEU A 233 -19.24 16.42 37.58
C LEU A 233 -20.54 17.13 37.94
N GLN A 234 -21.69 16.49 37.68
CA GLN A 234 -22.99 17.05 38.03
C GLN A 234 -23.23 17.07 39.55
N ILE A 235 -22.69 16.08 40.28
CA ILE A 235 -22.89 15.95 41.73
C ILE A 235 -21.55 15.68 42.44
N PRO A 236 -20.64 16.69 42.50
CA PRO A 236 -19.31 16.51 43.09
C PRO A 236 -19.34 16.12 44.57
N SER A 237 -20.43 16.45 45.28
CA SER A 237 -20.62 16.16 46.70
C SER A 237 -20.73 14.66 47.01
N ASN A 238 -21.09 13.82 46.05
CA ASN A 238 -21.26 12.37 46.27
C ASN A 238 -19.94 11.59 46.30
N LEU A 239 -18.85 12.12 45.74
CA LEU A 239 -17.59 11.40 45.55
C LEU A 239 -16.35 12.14 46.09
N GLY A 240 -16.57 13.27 46.77
CA GLY A 240 -15.53 14.06 47.41
C GLY A 240 -14.74 14.96 46.45
N ALA A 241 -14.16 16.04 46.98
CA ALA A 241 -13.22 16.88 46.24
C ALA A 241 -11.83 16.22 46.22
N GLY A 242 -11.20 16.12 45.05
CA GLY A 242 -9.83 15.58 44.96
C GLY A 242 -9.54 14.87 43.64
N PHE A 243 -8.90 13.70 43.75
CA PHE A 243 -8.48 12.85 42.63
C PHE A 243 -9.63 12.51 41.69
N THR A 244 -10.74 11.98 42.21
CA THR A 244 -11.90 11.52 41.43
C THR A 244 -12.51 12.63 40.60
N LEU A 245 -12.62 13.83 41.15
CA LEU A 245 -13.13 15.00 40.44
C LEU A 245 -12.16 15.49 39.35
N SER A 246 -10.85 15.46 39.61
CA SER A 246 -9.83 15.78 38.60
C SER A 246 -9.82 14.77 37.45
N PHE A 247 -9.97 13.48 37.78
CA PHE A 247 -10.07 12.39 36.82
C PHE A 247 -11.32 12.53 35.94
N ALA A 248 -12.49 12.75 36.56
CA ALA A 248 -13.74 12.99 35.85
C ALA A 248 -13.65 14.22 34.93
N ASN A 249 -13.06 15.32 35.39
CA ASN A 249 -12.82 16.49 34.55
C ASN A 249 -11.99 16.15 33.31
N PHE A 250 -10.85 15.48 33.47
CA PHE A 250 -10.02 15.09 32.33
C PHE A 250 -10.81 14.33 31.27
N PHE A 251 -11.57 13.29 31.66
CA PHE A 251 -12.31 12.48 30.71
C PHE A 251 -13.48 13.21 30.05
N ASN A 252 -14.19 14.05 30.81
CA ASN A 252 -15.29 14.84 30.27
C ASN A 252 -14.85 15.85 29.20
N TYR A 253 -13.61 16.34 29.24
CA TYR A 253 -13.10 17.25 28.22
C TYR A 253 -12.28 16.53 27.14
N SER A 254 -11.71 15.36 27.45
CA SER A 254 -10.85 14.62 26.52
C SER A 254 -11.60 13.65 25.59
N TRP A 255 -12.89 13.38 25.83
CA TRP A 255 -13.65 12.44 24.98
C TRP A 255 -13.68 12.86 23.51
N TYR A 256 -13.70 14.16 23.22
CA TYR A 256 -13.57 14.69 21.85
C TYR A 256 -12.26 14.26 21.20
N GLY A 257 -11.15 14.30 21.95
CA GLY A 257 -9.83 13.87 21.48
C GLY A 257 -9.79 12.38 21.15
N PHE A 258 -10.38 11.54 22.01
CA PHE A 258 -10.50 10.10 21.74
C PHE A 258 -11.37 9.82 20.50
N ALA A 259 -12.50 10.51 20.37
CA ALA A 259 -13.37 10.40 19.21
C ALA A 259 -12.66 10.86 17.92
N ALA A 260 -11.97 12.00 17.97
CA ALA A 260 -11.20 12.55 16.87
C ALA A 260 -10.08 11.59 16.44
N PHE A 261 -9.35 11.02 17.39
CA PHE A 261 -8.31 10.03 17.11
C PHE A 261 -8.91 8.77 16.45
N GLY A 262 -10.08 8.32 16.90
CA GLY A 262 -10.83 7.26 16.26
C GLY A 262 -11.18 7.54 14.79
N LEU A 263 -11.65 8.76 14.50
CA LEU A 263 -11.92 9.17 13.11
C LEU A 263 -10.65 9.35 12.30
N PHE A 264 -9.55 9.78 12.89
CA PHE A 264 -8.25 9.88 12.22
C PHE A 264 -7.72 8.51 11.81
N VAL A 265 -7.80 7.52 12.71
CA VAL A 265 -7.51 6.11 12.43
C VAL A 265 -8.35 5.62 11.26
N TYR A 266 -9.65 5.93 11.24
CA TYR A 266 -10.53 5.53 10.15
C TYR A 266 -10.25 6.23 8.83
N GLU A 267 -10.04 7.54 8.84
CA GLU A 267 -9.71 8.31 7.63
C GLU A 267 -8.42 7.78 7.00
N THR A 268 -7.43 7.47 7.83
CA THR A 268 -6.18 6.84 7.39
C THR A 268 -6.47 5.48 6.75
N ALA A 269 -7.21 4.59 7.43
CA ALA A 269 -7.58 3.29 6.86
C ALA A 269 -8.32 3.44 5.52
N LEU A 270 -9.28 4.36 5.42
CA LEU A 270 -9.99 4.65 4.17
C LEU A 270 -9.06 5.17 3.09
N ALA A 271 -8.11 6.05 3.42
CA ALA A 271 -7.15 6.58 2.45
C ALA A 271 -6.34 5.45 1.80
N TYR A 272 -5.96 4.44 2.58
CA TYR A 272 -5.22 3.26 2.09
C TYR A 272 -6.10 2.19 1.43
N GLN A 273 -7.39 2.13 1.75
CA GLN A 273 -8.37 1.24 1.08
C GLN A 273 -8.78 1.80 -0.29
N PHE A 274 -8.91 3.12 -0.41
CA PHE A 274 -9.25 3.81 -1.66
C PHE A 274 -8.04 4.39 -2.38
N THR A 275 -6.81 4.07 -1.94
CA THR A 275 -5.64 4.30 -2.79
C THR A 275 -5.89 3.45 -4.03
N PRO A 276 -5.98 4.04 -5.25
CA PRO A 276 -6.10 3.24 -6.45
C PRO A 276 -5.00 2.19 -6.37
N PRO A 277 -5.31 0.90 -6.61
CA PRO A 277 -4.28 -0.12 -6.61
C PRO A 277 -3.14 0.47 -7.43
N GLN A 278 -1.96 0.63 -6.82
CA GLN A 278 -0.78 0.92 -7.61
C GLN A 278 -0.88 -0.05 -8.78
N PRO A 279 -0.87 0.45 -10.03
CA PRO A 279 -1.14 -0.39 -11.19
C PRO A 279 -0.37 -1.65 -10.91
N SER A 280 -1.09 -2.77 -10.77
CA SER A 280 -0.42 -4.03 -10.55
C SER A 280 0.64 -4.02 -11.61
N VAL A 281 1.91 -4.01 -11.18
CA VAL A 281 2.99 -4.32 -12.09
C VAL A 281 2.59 -5.72 -12.49
N LYS A 282 1.81 -5.82 -13.58
CA LYS A 282 1.53 -7.06 -14.28
C LYS A 282 2.89 -7.68 -14.29
N GLN A 283 3.01 -8.85 -13.64
CA GLN A 283 4.23 -9.61 -13.65
C GLN A 283 4.77 -9.53 -15.07
N GLU A 284 5.80 -8.70 -15.28
CA GLU A 284 6.58 -8.77 -16.48
C GLU A 284 7.36 -10.04 -16.21
N GLU A 285 6.76 -11.14 -16.63
CA GLU A 285 7.39 -12.44 -16.77
C GLU A 285 8.65 -12.18 -17.61
N VAL A 286 9.84 -12.43 -17.06
CA VAL A 286 11.08 -11.89 -17.62
C VAL A 286 11.86 -12.98 -18.36
N THR A 287 12.18 -12.76 -19.63
CA THR A 287 13.11 -13.60 -20.42
C THR A 287 14.32 -12.81 -20.88
N PRO A 288 15.54 -13.38 -20.81
CA PRO A 288 16.74 -12.78 -21.38
C PRO A 288 16.75 -12.91 -22.91
N ASN A 289 17.25 -11.87 -23.59
CA ASN A 289 17.54 -11.78 -25.04
C ASN A 289 16.44 -12.30 -25.98
N ALA A 290 15.61 -11.37 -26.41
CA ALA A 290 14.56 -11.64 -27.37
C ALA A 290 15.06 -11.47 -28.80
N ASN A 291 14.95 -12.52 -29.60
CA ASN A 291 15.26 -12.49 -31.03
C ASN A 291 13.97 -12.35 -31.84
N ALA A 292 13.99 -11.43 -32.81
CA ALA A 292 12.94 -11.26 -33.80
C ALA A 292 13.53 -11.28 -35.21
N LEU A 293 12.79 -11.85 -36.17
CA LEU A 293 13.19 -11.90 -37.57
C LEU A 293 12.48 -10.82 -38.37
N LEU A 294 13.20 -10.26 -39.34
CA LEU A 294 12.67 -9.32 -40.32
C LEU A 294 13.28 -9.63 -41.69
N PHE A 295 12.43 -9.76 -42.71
CA PHE A 295 12.82 -10.06 -44.08
C PHE A 295 12.32 -8.95 -44.99
N THR A 296 13.17 -8.49 -45.91
CA THR A 296 12.82 -7.43 -46.87
C THR A 296 12.91 -7.89 -48.31
N ASP A 297 12.26 -7.15 -49.20
CA ASP A 297 12.44 -7.25 -50.65
C ASP A 297 13.59 -6.36 -51.18
N GLU A 298 13.74 -6.34 -52.50
CA GLU A 298 14.69 -5.55 -53.27
C GLU A 298 14.54 -4.03 -53.11
N ASN A 299 13.35 -3.57 -52.71
CA ASN A 299 13.02 -2.18 -52.42
C ASN A 299 13.10 -1.86 -50.92
N ASP A 300 13.69 -2.76 -50.12
CA ASP A 300 13.80 -2.69 -48.67
C ASP A 300 12.45 -2.57 -47.93
N LYS A 301 11.38 -3.06 -48.55
CA LYS A 301 10.08 -3.18 -47.91
C LYS A 301 9.98 -4.52 -47.19
N VAL A 302 9.37 -4.50 -46.03
CA VAL A 302 9.21 -5.71 -45.21
C VAL A 302 8.23 -6.67 -45.86
N ILE A 303 8.69 -7.88 -46.18
CA ILE A 303 7.85 -8.94 -46.76
C ILE A 303 7.32 -9.88 -45.67
N LYS A 304 8.10 -10.11 -44.62
CA LYS A 304 7.75 -11.00 -43.51
C LYS A 304 8.51 -10.58 -42.25
N ALA A 305 7.88 -10.78 -41.11
CA ALA A 305 8.51 -10.67 -39.80
C ALA A 305 8.10 -11.88 -38.95
N SER A 306 8.87 -12.20 -37.91
CA SER A 306 8.45 -13.23 -36.96
C SER A 306 7.23 -12.80 -36.15
N LEU A 307 6.45 -13.77 -35.66
CA LEU A 307 5.23 -13.51 -34.90
C LEU A 307 5.45 -12.62 -33.67
N ASN A 308 6.61 -12.74 -33.05
CA ASN A 308 7.01 -11.98 -31.88
C ASN A 308 7.61 -10.60 -32.19
N PHE A 309 7.83 -10.24 -33.47
CA PHE A 309 8.55 -9.02 -33.84
C PHE A 309 7.91 -7.76 -33.24
N ARG A 310 6.61 -7.53 -33.50
CA ARG A 310 5.88 -6.36 -33.00
C ARG A 310 5.94 -6.24 -31.48
N TYR A 311 5.85 -7.38 -30.79
CA TYR A 311 5.87 -7.42 -29.33
C TYR A 311 7.24 -7.06 -28.77
N ILE A 312 8.32 -7.61 -29.36
CA ILE A 312 9.70 -7.38 -28.93
C ILE A 312 10.15 -5.95 -29.23
N THR A 313 9.82 -5.44 -30.42
CA THR A 313 10.22 -4.10 -30.86
C THR A 313 9.26 -3.00 -30.41
N ARG A 314 8.18 -3.37 -29.69
CA ARG A 314 7.12 -2.44 -29.24
C ARG A 314 6.60 -1.54 -30.37
N LEU A 315 6.52 -2.12 -31.58
CA LEU A 315 6.14 -1.39 -32.78
C LEU A 315 4.70 -0.85 -32.64
N PRO A 316 4.46 0.46 -32.83
CA PRO A 316 3.12 1.05 -32.74
C PRO A 316 2.11 0.40 -33.69
N ASP A 317 0.86 0.25 -33.25
CA ASP A 317 -0.23 -0.32 -34.06
C ASP A 317 -0.54 0.50 -35.32
N SER A 318 -0.14 1.78 -35.36
CA SER A 318 -0.24 2.65 -36.52
C SER A 318 0.68 2.26 -37.68
N ILE A 319 1.73 1.48 -37.43
CA ILE A 319 2.71 1.09 -38.45
C ILE A 319 2.39 -0.34 -38.90
N SER A 320 2.07 -0.52 -40.18
CA SER A 320 1.93 -1.85 -40.77
C SER A 320 3.30 -2.55 -40.79
N LEU A 321 3.34 -3.86 -40.53
CA LEU A 321 4.58 -4.63 -40.69
C LEU A 321 4.86 -4.88 -42.17
N THR A 322 3.98 -5.61 -42.84
CA THR A 322 4.17 -5.99 -44.24
C THR A 322 3.94 -4.80 -45.17
N GLY A 323 4.84 -4.63 -46.13
CA GLY A 323 4.80 -3.59 -47.17
C GLY A 323 5.39 -2.23 -46.76
N SER A 324 5.69 -2.04 -45.48
CA SER A 324 6.30 -0.80 -44.97
C SER A 324 7.82 -0.80 -45.20
N PRO A 325 8.44 0.38 -45.36
CA PRO A 325 9.90 0.50 -45.40
C PRO A 325 10.57 -0.04 -44.12
N ALA A 326 11.69 -0.75 -44.27
CA ALA A 326 12.37 -1.35 -43.14
C ALA A 326 12.87 -0.33 -42.09
N HIS A 327 13.27 0.89 -42.50
CA HIS A 327 13.68 1.93 -41.56
C HIS A 327 12.55 2.37 -40.62
N GLU A 328 11.31 2.48 -41.14
CA GLU A 328 10.13 2.82 -40.33
C GLU A 328 9.81 1.71 -39.33
N VAL A 329 9.89 0.45 -39.77
CA VAL A 329 9.63 -0.73 -38.93
C VAL A 329 10.71 -0.94 -37.87
N LEU A 330 11.98 -0.61 -38.17
CA LEU A 330 13.09 -0.64 -37.22
C LEU A 330 13.13 0.60 -36.31
N GLY A 331 12.36 1.65 -36.62
CA GLY A 331 12.32 2.88 -35.84
C GLY A 331 13.59 3.72 -35.95
N ILE A 332 14.36 3.57 -37.03
CA ILE A 332 15.61 4.33 -37.25
C ILE A 332 15.42 5.35 -38.38
N SER A 333 16.29 6.36 -38.43
CA SER A 333 16.27 7.34 -39.52
C SER A 333 16.67 6.70 -40.85
N GLU A 334 16.12 7.20 -41.95
CA GLU A 334 16.48 6.75 -43.31
C GLU A 334 17.99 6.87 -43.56
N ALA A 335 18.63 7.92 -43.05
CA ALA A 335 20.09 8.09 -43.15
C ALA A 335 20.86 6.96 -42.44
N ALA A 336 20.46 6.58 -41.22
CA ALA A 336 21.07 5.48 -40.49
C ALA A 336 20.84 4.13 -41.18
N PHE A 337 19.67 3.94 -41.78
CA PHE A 337 19.36 2.75 -42.56
C PHE A 337 20.22 2.65 -43.85
N GLN A 338 20.42 3.74 -44.57
CA GLN A 338 21.29 3.76 -45.75
C GLN A 338 22.77 3.53 -45.41
N GLU A 339 23.24 4.03 -44.26
CA GLU A 339 24.58 3.74 -43.76
C GLU A 339 24.74 2.25 -43.46
N MET A 340 23.80 1.68 -42.69
CA MET A 340 23.73 0.26 -42.39
C MET A 340 23.73 -0.58 -43.68
N LYS A 341 22.89 -0.25 -44.66
CA LYS A 341 22.82 -0.94 -45.96
C LYS A 341 24.14 -0.87 -46.73
N THR A 342 24.81 0.29 -46.68
CA THR A 342 26.12 0.47 -47.30
C THR A 342 27.17 -0.43 -46.65
N GLN A 343 27.15 -0.55 -45.32
CA GLN A 343 28.03 -1.46 -44.58
C GLN A 343 27.73 -2.92 -44.91
N LEU A 344 26.45 -3.32 -44.93
CA LEU A 344 26.01 -4.67 -45.31
C LEU A 344 26.51 -5.07 -46.71
N ARG A 345 26.40 -4.17 -47.69
CA ARG A 345 26.86 -4.41 -49.07
C ARG A 345 28.38 -4.50 -49.18
N LYS A 346 29.12 -3.73 -48.38
CA LYS A 346 30.60 -3.76 -48.39
C LYS A 346 31.16 -5.01 -47.71
N GLN A 347 30.55 -5.43 -46.60
CA GLN A 347 31.08 -6.49 -45.74
C GLN A 347 30.46 -7.86 -46.04
N GLY A 348 29.33 -7.90 -46.76
CA GLY A 348 28.60 -9.14 -47.06
C GLY A 348 27.79 -9.68 -45.88
N ASN A 349 27.93 -9.09 -44.69
CA ASN A 349 27.10 -9.32 -43.51
C ASN A 349 27.18 -8.09 -42.59
N LEU A 350 26.27 -8.01 -41.63
CA LEU A 350 26.33 -7.10 -40.49
C LEU A 350 26.28 -7.90 -39.20
N LYS A 351 27.20 -7.61 -38.29
CA LYS A 351 27.34 -8.29 -37.01
C LYS A 351 27.00 -7.31 -35.89
N LYS A 352 25.93 -7.58 -35.13
CA LYS A 352 25.53 -6.81 -33.94
C LYS A 352 25.60 -5.28 -34.14
N TYR A 353 25.11 -4.80 -35.29
CA TYR A 353 25.04 -3.38 -35.58
C TYR A 353 24.07 -2.72 -34.59
N ILE A 354 24.56 -1.76 -33.82
CA ILE A 354 23.76 -1.12 -32.77
C ILE A 354 22.77 -0.16 -33.42
N ILE A 355 21.50 -0.34 -33.10
CA ILE A 355 20.43 0.59 -33.46
C ILE A 355 19.74 1.11 -32.21
N GLU A 356 19.20 2.32 -32.30
CA GLU A 356 18.39 2.95 -31.27
C GLU A 356 16.99 3.23 -31.85
N PRO A 357 16.07 2.26 -31.74
CA PRO A 357 14.70 2.44 -32.24
C PRO A 357 14.00 3.58 -31.52
N SER A 358 13.38 4.49 -32.27
CA SER A 358 12.64 5.64 -31.74
C SER A 358 11.43 5.26 -30.88
N TYR A 359 10.92 4.04 -31.04
CA TYR A 359 9.78 3.52 -30.27
C TYR A 359 10.19 2.97 -28.90
N PHE A 360 11.48 2.87 -28.60
CA PHE A 360 11.96 2.45 -27.28
C PHE A 360 12.02 3.61 -26.30
N ARG A 361 12.04 3.29 -24.99
CA ARG A 361 12.39 4.28 -23.97
C ARG A 361 13.81 4.79 -24.26
N ALA A 362 14.03 6.08 -24.10
CA ALA A 362 15.33 6.70 -24.32
C ALA A 362 16.44 5.95 -23.57
N GLY A 363 17.48 5.53 -24.30
CA GLY A 363 18.63 4.77 -23.77
C GLY A 363 18.62 3.27 -24.07
N ASN A 364 17.52 2.68 -24.55
CA ASN A 364 17.48 1.26 -24.91
C ASN A 364 18.02 1.02 -26.32
N LYS A 365 18.99 0.11 -26.43
CA LYS A 365 19.64 -0.29 -27.68
C LYS A 365 19.12 -1.64 -28.16
N ALA A 366 19.12 -1.84 -29.48
CA ALA A 366 18.95 -3.16 -30.09
C ALA A 366 20.16 -3.49 -30.96
N TRP A 367 20.45 -4.77 -31.09
CA TRP A 367 21.48 -5.26 -32.00
C TRP A 367 20.85 -5.85 -33.23
N LEU A 368 21.32 -5.42 -34.39
CA LEU A 368 20.91 -5.93 -35.67
C LEU A 368 22.00 -6.82 -36.24
N THR A 369 21.65 -8.05 -36.59
CA THR A 369 22.50 -8.93 -37.40
C THR A 369 21.80 -9.15 -38.72
N ALA A 370 22.49 -8.93 -39.84
CA ALA A 370 21.86 -8.99 -41.16
C ALA A 370 22.75 -9.71 -42.17
N ILE A 371 22.12 -10.40 -43.11
CA ILE A 371 22.76 -10.94 -44.31
C ILE A 371 22.00 -10.47 -45.55
N PRO A 372 22.71 -10.12 -46.64
CA PRO A 372 22.07 -9.78 -47.90
C PRO A 372 21.60 -11.05 -48.62
N SER A 373 20.40 -10.98 -49.20
CA SER A 373 19.81 -12.03 -50.02
C SER A 373 20.01 -11.70 -51.50
N PHE A 374 20.41 -12.71 -52.28
CA PHE A 374 20.69 -12.56 -53.71
C PHE A 374 19.96 -13.64 -54.51
N ASP A 375 19.55 -13.30 -55.74
CA ASP A 375 19.04 -14.28 -56.71
C ASP A 375 20.17 -15.14 -57.30
N GLN A 376 19.80 -16.13 -58.13
CA GLN A 376 20.76 -16.99 -58.84
C GLN A 376 21.72 -16.22 -59.76
N GLN A 377 21.37 -14.98 -60.14
CA GLN A 377 22.17 -14.08 -60.97
C GLN A 377 22.99 -13.08 -60.13
N ARG A 378 23.05 -13.26 -58.80
CA ARG A 378 23.72 -12.38 -57.83
C ARG A 378 23.16 -10.95 -57.76
N ARG A 379 21.92 -10.74 -58.20
CA ARG A 379 21.22 -9.47 -57.99
C ARG A 379 20.64 -9.45 -56.59
N TYR A 380 20.73 -8.30 -55.94
CA TYR A 380 20.20 -8.09 -54.59
C TYR A 380 18.68 -8.23 -54.61
N THR A 381 18.15 -9.14 -53.80
CA THR A 381 16.71 -9.40 -53.67
C THR A 381 16.14 -8.99 -52.32
N GLY A 382 16.98 -8.56 -51.38
CA GLY A 382 16.57 -8.10 -50.07
C GLY A 382 17.60 -8.42 -49.00
N MET A 383 17.19 -8.35 -47.73
CA MET A 383 18.04 -8.73 -46.60
C MET A 383 17.24 -9.50 -45.54
N ASP A 384 17.93 -10.42 -44.89
CA ASP A 384 17.41 -11.21 -43.79
C ASP A 384 18.06 -10.71 -42.50
N MET A 385 17.24 -10.31 -41.54
CA MET A 385 17.69 -9.65 -40.32
C MET A 385 17.20 -10.37 -39.07
N VAL A 386 18.08 -10.41 -38.07
CA VAL A 386 17.77 -10.73 -36.68
C VAL A 386 17.93 -9.46 -35.86
N VAL A 387 16.83 -9.02 -35.25
CA VAL A 387 16.83 -7.95 -34.25
C VAL A 387 16.89 -8.61 -32.88
N GLN A 388 17.94 -8.30 -32.12
CA GLN A 388 18.09 -8.71 -30.74
C GLN A 388 17.80 -7.52 -29.83
N VAL A 389 16.87 -7.70 -28.91
CA VAL A 389 16.50 -6.66 -27.94
C VAL A 389 16.77 -7.20 -26.54
N LEU A 390 17.47 -6.40 -25.74
CA LEU A 390 17.54 -6.56 -24.30
C LEU A 390 16.18 -6.15 -23.72
N THR A 391 15.25 -7.10 -23.62
CA THR A 391 13.92 -6.84 -23.06
C THR A 391 13.86 -7.26 -21.60
N GLU A 392 13.36 -6.38 -20.74
CA GLU A 392 12.69 -6.80 -19.52
C GLU A 392 11.31 -7.36 -19.93
N GLY A 393 11.15 -8.69 -20.03
CA GLY A 393 9.83 -9.31 -20.31
C GLY A 393 9.86 -10.61 -21.15
N VAL A 394 8.69 -11.22 -21.41
CA VAL A 394 8.40 -12.54 -22.07
C VAL A 394 8.71 -12.57 -23.56
N ALA A 395 9.71 -11.83 -23.99
CA ALA A 395 9.99 -11.70 -25.39
C ALA A 395 10.91 -12.84 -25.92
N GLY A 396 11.21 -13.86 -25.10
CA GLY A 396 11.86 -15.11 -25.48
C GLY A 396 10.93 -16.22 -25.99
N ALA A 397 9.62 -16.14 -25.75
CA ALA A 397 8.65 -17.19 -26.07
C ALA A 397 7.70 -16.77 -27.21
N GLY A 398 8.20 -16.76 -28.44
CA GLY A 398 7.31 -16.52 -29.59
C GLY A 398 7.86 -16.93 -30.97
N LEU A 399 9.11 -17.37 -31.06
CA LEU A 399 9.62 -17.99 -32.28
C LEU A 399 9.15 -19.45 -32.35
N THR A 400 8.58 -19.80 -33.50
CA THR A 400 8.38 -21.19 -33.93
C THR A 400 9.73 -21.91 -34.08
N ASN A 401 9.71 -23.25 -34.16
CA ASN A 401 10.95 -24.01 -34.37
C ASN A 401 11.65 -23.65 -35.69
N GLU A 402 10.87 -23.34 -36.72
CA GLU A 402 11.37 -22.89 -38.03
C GLU A 402 12.05 -21.53 -37.93
N GLU A 403 11.41 -20.56 -37.28
CA GLU A 403 11.99 -19.23 -37.05
C GLU A 403 13.25 -19.31 -36.18
N ARG A 404 13.28 -20.20 -35.19
CA ARG A 404 14.49 -20.43 -34.38
C ARG A 404 15.64 -20.95 -35.23
N ALA A 405 15.38 -21.90 -36.13
CA ALA A 405 16.40 -22.41 -37.04
C ALA A 405 16.91 -21.32 -38.01
N LEU A 406 16.03 -20.41 -38.45
CA LEU A 406 16.42 -19.27 -39.29
C LEU A 406 17.31 -18.28 -38.54
N VAL A 407 17.01 -17.97 -37.27
CA VAL A 407 17.89 -17.15 -36.43
C VAL A 407 19.29 -17.78 -36.31
N GLU A 408 19.36 -19.08 -36.01
CA GLU A 408 20.62 -19.81 -35.90
C GLU A 408 21.41 -19.78 -37.23
N ASN A 409 20.71 -19.94 -38.37
CA ASN A 409 21.32 -19.88 -39.70
C ASN A 409 21.88 -18.48 -40.01
N ILE A 410 21.14 -17.41 -39.70
CA ILE A 410 21.61 -16.03 -39.91
C ILE A 410 22.84 -15.73 -39.04
N PHE A 411 22.86 -16.18 -37.77
CA PHE A 411 24.05 -16.03 -36.91
C PHE A 411 25.26 -16.82 -37.43
N TYR A 412 25.03 -18.05 -37.91
CA TYR A 412 26.08 -18.86 -38.51
C TYR A 412 26.66 -18.20 -39.76
N LEU A 413 25.82 -17.77 -40.70
CA LEU A 413 26.23 -17.16 -41.97
C LEU A 413 26.86 -15.77 -41.78
N SER A 414 26.37 -15.00 -40.82
CA SER A 414 26.98 -13.72 -40.46
C SER A 414 28.30 -13.90 -39.70
N GLY A 415 28.63 -15.09 -39.20
CA GLY A 415 29.85 -15.34 -38.42
C GLY A 415 29.78 -14.73 -37.02
N VAL A 416 28.58 -14.55 -36.47
CA VAL A 416 28.35 -14.20 -35.07
C VAL A 416 28.42 -15.50 -34.27
N SER A 417 29.61 -15.86 -33.78
CA SER A 417 29.76 -16.95 -32.81
C SER A 417 29.35 -16.44 -31.43
N GLY A 418 28.22 -16.92 -30.91
CA GLY A 418 27.81 -16.90 -29.51
C GLY A 418 28.02 -15.57 -28.77
N GLU A 419 26.95 -14.78 -28.66
CA GLU A 419 26.51 -14.10 -27.42
C GLU A 419 27.60 -13.85 -26.35
N ASP A 420 27.85 -12.59 -25.98
CA ASP A 420 28.90 -12.28 -25.00
C ASP A 420 28.55 -12.97 -23.67
N ILE A 421 29.26 -14.05 -23.37
CA ILE A 421 28.90 -14.99 -22.30
C ILE A 421 28.85 -14.26 -20.96
N GLU A 422 29.68 -13.23 -20.80
CA GLU A 422 29.70 -12.36 -19.63
C GLU A 422 28.41 -11.56 -19.50
N GLU A 423 27.97 -10.93 -20.59
CA GLU A 423 26.73 -10.16 -20.65
C GLU A 423 25.50 -11.06 -20.44
N LEU A 424 25.51 -12.27 -20.99
CA LEU A 424 24.48 -13.29 -20.73
C LEU A 424 24.42 -13.71 -19.25
N LEU A 425 25.58 -13.94 -18.64
CA LEU A 425 25.66 -14.32 -17.23
C LEU A 425 25.17 -13.18 -16.33
N ILE A 426 25.58 -11.94 -16.61
CA ILE A 426 25.12 -10.73 -15.91
C ILE A 426 23.61 -10.56 -16.07
N THR A 427 23.11 -10.68 -17.31
CA THR A 427 21.68 -10.56 -17.61
C THR A 427 20.90 -11.64 -16.87
N TYR A 428 21.31 -12.91 -16.96
CA TYR A 428 20.68 -14.00 -16.24
C TYR A 428 20.68 -13.77 -14.72
N PHE A 429 21.79 -13.29 -14.15
CA PHE A 429 21.83 -12.94 -12.73
C PHE A 429 20.81 -11.85 -12.41
N ASN A 430 20.79 -10.74 -13.13
CA ASN A 430 19.90 -9.61 -12.88
C ASN A 430 18.43 -10.03 -12.97
N LEU A 431 18.08 -10.85 -13.95
CA LEU A 431 16.73 -11.38 -14.09
C LEU A 431 16.31 -12.27 -12.93
N HIS A 432 17.17 -13.22 -12.57
CA HIS A 432 16.92 -14.12 -11.45
C HIS A 432 16.85 -13.35 -10.13
N TYR A 433 17.73 -12.36 -9.95
CA TYR A 433 17.77 -11.51 -8.78
C TYR A 433 16.52 -10.62 -8.68
N LYS A 434 16.05 -10.04 -9.79
CA LYS A 434 14.81 -9.25 -9.85
C LYS A 434 13.58 -10.11 -9.56
N MET A 435 13.52 -11.33 -10.08
CA MET A 435 12.49 -12.31 -9.71
C MET A 435 12.49 -12.58 -8.20
N LEU A 436 13.65 -12.82 -7.59
CA LEU A 436 13.78 -13.03 -6.15
C LEU A 436 13.38 -11.77 -5.34
N ALA A 437 13.78 -10.59 -5.81
CA ALA A 437 13.41 -9.32 -5.19
C ALA A 437 11.89 -9.09 -5.26
N ASN A 438 11.25 -9.41 -6.39
CA ASN A 438 9.80 -9.33 -6.56
C ASN A 438 9.07 -10.28 -5.62
N LEU A 439 9.56 -11.51 -5.46
CA LEU A 439 9.04 -12.44 -4.45
C LEU A 439 9.20 -11.86 -3.03
N ALA A 440 10.35 -11.27 -2.72
CA ALA A 440 10.56 -10.61 -1.42
C ALA A 440 9.54 -9.49 -1.17
N VAL A 441 9.31 -8.64 -2.17
CA VAL A 441 8.33 -7.53 -2.08
C VAL A 441 6.91 -8.07 -1.94
N GLN A 442 6.55 -9.10 -2.71
CA GLN A 442 5.21 -9.67 -2.73
C GLN A 442 4.81 -10.31 -1.40
N TYR A 443 5.74 -11.03 -0.76
CA TYR A 443 5.44 -11.79 0.46
C TYR A 443 5.74 -11.01 1.75
N GLU A 444 6.65 -10.03 1.73
CA GLU A 444 7.19 -9.42 2.95
C GLU A 444 7.42 -7.90 2.85
N GLY A 445 7.05 -7.28 1.72
CA GLY A 445 7.17 -5.83 1.50
C GLY A 445 8.58 -5.33 1.17
N SER A 446 8.66 -4.05 0.76
CA SER A 446 9.88 -3.42 0.24
C SER A 446 11.05 -3.37 1.22
N ARG A 447 10.80 -3.38 2.53
CA ARG A 447 11.84 -3.29 3.56
C ARG A 447 12.59 -4.61 3.76
N ARG A 448 11.93 -5.77 3.68
CA ARG A 448 12.61 -7.08 3.70
C ARG A 448 13.21 -7.46 2.35
N ALA A 449 12.71 -6.88 1.26
CA ALA A 449 13.34 -6.97 -0.06
C ALA A 449 14.74 -6.32 -0.09
N ALA A 450 14.97 -5.23 0.66
CA ALA A 450 16.31 -4.67 0.84
C ALA A 450 17.30 -5.64 1.53
N GLY A 451 16.80 -6.53 2.39
CA GLY A 451 17.61 -7.57 3.03
C GLY A 451 18.17 -8.62 2.05
N LEU A 452 17.58 -8.76 0.85
CA LEU A 452 18.10 -9.63 -0.20
C LEU A 452 19.46 -9.13 -0.70
N SER A 453 19.62 -7.84 -0.97
CA SER A 453 20.91 -7.28 -1.43
C SER A 453 21.96 -7.36 -0.33
N ASP A 454 21.56 -7.13 0.93
CA ASP A 454 22.46 -7.26 2.07
C ASP A 454 22.98 -8.68 2.21
N ARG A 455 22.10 -9.69 2.10
CA ARG A 455 22.49 -11.10 2.18
C ARG A 455 23.42 -11.49 1.04
N VAL A 456 23.08 -11.14 -0.20
CA VAL A 456 23.90 -11.46 -1.37
C VAL A 456 25.27 -10.78 -1.30
N ASN A 457 25.32 -9.49 -0.93
CA ASN A 457 26.58 -8.76 -0.76
C ASN A 457 27.40 -9.24 0.45
N GLN A 458 26.76 -9.76 1.51
CA GLN A 458 27.46 -10.39 2.63
C GLN A 458 28.19 -11.66 2.17
N ILE A 459 27.53 -12.51 1.39
CA ILE A 459 28.15 -13.71 0.82
C ILE A 459 29.28 -13.34 -0.15
N ALA A 460 29.07 -12.33 -1.00
CA ALA A 460 30.13 -11.82 -1.88
C ALA A 460 31.38 -11.40 -1.10
N LYS A 461 31.22 -10.68 0.02
CA LYS A 461 32.32 -10.29 0.91
C LYS A 461 32.99 -11.49 1.58
N GLN A 462 32.22 -12.45 2.08
CA GLN A 462 32.75 -13.66 2.74
C GLN A 462 33.58 -14.51 1.79
N GLN A 463 33.13 -14.67 0.55
CA GLN A 463 33.82 -15.44 -0.49
C GLN A 463 34.89 -14.63 -1.25
N ARG A 464 35.09 -13.35 -0.88
CA ARG A 464 36.04 -12.42 -1.52
C ARG A 464 35.81 -12.25 -3.02
N PHE A 465 34.56 -12.28 -3.46
CA PHE A 465 34.21 -11.98 -4.84
C PHE A 465 34.34 -10.49 -5.13
N LEU A 466 34.82 -10.17 -6.34
CA LEU A 466 34.93 -8.80 -6.84
C LEU A 466 33.58 -8.24 -7.31
N VAL A 467 32.61 -9.12 -7.60
CA VAL A 467 31.26 -8.76 -8.02
C VAL A 467 30.37 -8.37 -6.84
N ARG A 468 29.49 -7.38 -7.02
CA ARG A 468 28.55 -6.89 -6.00
C ARG A 468 27.23 -6.50 -6.61
N VAL A 469 26.15 -6.56 -5.83
CA VAL A 469 24.85 -6.03 -6.25
C VAL A 469 24.73 -4.57 -5.81
N LEU A 470 24.54 -3.67 -6.76
CA LEU A 470 24.25 -2.25 -6.56
C LEU A 470 22.92 -1.94 -7.23
N GLU A 471 21.99 -1.29 -6.53
CA GLU A 471 20.70 -0.86 -7.11
C GLU A 471 19.92 -1.97 -7.84
N GLN A 472 20.04 -3.23 -7.39
CA GLN A 472 19.44 -4.44 -7.99
C GLN A 472 20.13 -5.00 -9.24
N GLU A 473 21.29 -4.47 -9.61
CA GLU A 473 22.10 -4.96 -10.73
C GLU A 473 23.47 -5.48 -10.25
N LEU A 474 23.98 -6.49 -10.94
CA LEU A 474 25.32 -7.02 -10.72
C LEU A 474 26.37 -6.08 -11.32
N ASN A 475 27.12 -5.43 -10.46
CA ASN A 475 28.31 -4.70 -10.85
C ASN A 475 29.50 -5.67 -10.97
N VAL A 476 30.07 -5.75 -12.18
CA VAL A 476 31.22 -6.59 -12.52
C VAL A 476 32.40 -5.70 -12.93
N PRO A 477 33.50 -5.68 -12.18
CA PRO A 477 34.73 -5.00 -12.60
C PRO A 477 35.36 -5.65 -13.85
N GLU A 478 36.04 -4.87 -14.68
CA GLU A 478 36.68 -5.34 -15.94
C GLU A 478 37.70 -6.49 -15.76
N GLU A 479 38.18 -6.70 -14.53
CA GLU A 479 39.23 -7.68 -14.19
C GLU A 479 38.70 -9.11 -13.95
N VAL A 480 37.38 -9.35 -13.98
CA VAL A 480 36.78 -10.65 -13.65
C VAL A 480 36.77 -11.58 -14.86
N LYS A 481 37.46 -12.73 -14.76
CA LYS A 481 37.44 -13.76 -15.81
C LYS A 481 36.09 -14.47 -15.91
N ARG A 482 35.71 -14.88 -17.12
CA ARG A 482 34.45 -15.59 -17.44
C ARG A 482 34.06 -16.74 -16.52
N ASP A 483 34.97 -17.69 -16.30
CA ASP A 483 34.68 -18.85 -15.46
C ASP A 483 34.53 -18.47 -13.97
N ASP A 484 35.20 -17.40 -13.53
CA ASP A 484 35.09 -16.90 -12.15
C ASP A 484 33.78 -16.13 -11.95
N LEU A 485 33.32 -15.41 -12.98
CA LEU A 485 32.00 -14.76 -13.01
C LEU A 485 30.87 -15.80 -12.88
N GLY A 486 30.91 -16.87 -13.68
CA GLY A 486 29.90 -17.93 -13.63
C GLY A 486 29.80 -18.62 -12.26
N LYS A 487 30.94 -18.90 -11.61
CA LYS A 487 30.98 -19.45 -10.25
C LYS A 487 30.44 -18.47 -9.21
N SER A 488 30.82 -17.20 -9.32
CA SER A 488 30.34 -16.15 -8.41
C SER A 488 28.82 -16.01 -8.47
N ILE A 489 28.27 -15.93 -9.69
CA ILE A 489 26.82 -15.85 -9.93
C ILE A 489 26.08 -17.06 -9.35
N SER A 490 26.58 -18.28 -9.55
CA SER A 490 25.99 -19.50 -8.98
C SER A 490 25.81 -19.40 -7.47
N ILE A 491 26.87 -18.98 -6.76
CA ILE A 491 26.89 -18.90 -5.29
C ILE A 491 25.99 -17.76 -4.80
N LEU A 492 26.02 -16.61 -5.47
CA LEU A 492 25.21 -15.45 -5.10
C LEU A 492 23.71 -15.70 -5.30
N LEU A 493 23.31 -16.34 -6.41
CA LEU A 493 21.92 -16.73 -6.65
C LEU A 493 21.46 -17.81 -5.68
N ALA A 494 22.33 -18.78 -5.32
CA ALA A 494 22.01 -19.77 -4.31
C ALA A 494 21.69 -19.11 -2.95
N ALA A 495 22.48 -18.12 -2.54
CA ALA A 495 22.25 -17.36 -1.32
C ALA A 495 20.95 -16.52 -1.38
N GLY A 496 20.66 -15.91 -2.53
CA GLY A 496 19.42 -15.20 -2.75
C GLY A 496 18.20 -16.12 -2.67
N ARG A 497 18.26 -17.29 -3.32
CA ARG A 497 17.20 -18.31 -3.27
C ARG A 497 16.96 -18.82 -1.86
N GLU A 498 18.02 -19.11 -1.10
CA GLU A 498 17.91 -19.53 0.29
C GLU A 498 17.22 -18.48 1.16
N TYR A 499 17.63 -17.21 1.02
CA TYR A 499 17.00 -16.10 1.74
C TYR A 499 15.51 -16.00 1.45
N ILE A 500 15.11 -16.03 0.17
CA ILE A 500 13.69 -15.97 -0.21
C ILE A 500 12.94 -17.25 0.15
N ALA A 501 13.57 -18.42 0.10
CA ALA A 501 12.94 -19.67 0.50
C ALA A 501 12.53 -19.66 1.97
N ASN A 502 13.29 -18.98 2.83
CA ASN A 502 12.93 -18.75 4.24
C ASN A 502 11.75 -17.79 4.42
N LEU A 503 11.44 -16.95 3.42
CA LEU A 503 10.36 -15.96 3.46
C LEU A 503 9.08 -16.48 2.78
N ALA A 504 9.19 -16.89 1.52
CA ALA A 504 8.07 -17.29 0.66
C ALA A 504 7.85 -18.82 0.60
N GLY A 505 8.77 -19.61 1.16
CA GLY A 505 8.75 -21.07 1.08
C GLY A 505 9.52 -21.64 -0.11
N VAL A 506 10.16 -22.78 0.11
CA VAL A 506 11.05 -23.45 -0.86
C VAL A 506 10.32 -23.77 -2.17
N GLU A 507 9.08 -24.25 -2.09
CA GLU A 507 8.29 -24.67 -3.25
C GLU A 507 7.98 -23.53 -4.22
N ILE A 508 7.74 -22.32 -3.69
CA ILE A 508 7.43 -21.13 -4.50
C ILE A 508 8.68 -20.69 -5.26
N VAL A 509 9.81 -20.58 -4.55
CA VAL A 509 11.10 -20.23 -5.15
C VAL A 509 11.51 -21.25 -6.22
N GLN A 510 11.32 -22.54 -5.94
CA GLN A 510 11.65 -23.60 -6.90
C GLN A 510 10.78 -23.54 -8.16
N ARG A 511 9.47 -23.29 -8.01
CA ARG A 511 8.54 -23.16 -9.13
C ARG A 511 8.92 -21.99 -10.05
N GLU A 512 9.15 -20.81 -9.50
CA GLU A 512 9.52 -19.62 -10.28
C GLU A 512 10.92 -19.77 -10.91
N THR A 513 11.86 -20.38 -10.20
CA THR A 513 13.19 -20.69 -10.74
C THR A 513 13.09 -21.65 -11.94
N GLN A 514 12.30 -22.72 -11.81
CA GLN A 514 12.09 -23.67 -12.91
C GLN A 514 11.38 -23.03 -14.09
N ARG A 515 10.43 -22.13 -13.83
CA ARG A 515 9.76 -21.35 -14.87
C ARG A 515 10.77 -20.52 -15.65
N LEU A 516 11.59 -19.72 -14.97
CA LEU A 516 12.66 -18.92 -15.60
C LEU A 516 13.61 -19.79 -16.45
N HIS A 517 13.97 -20.99 -15.97
CA HIS A 517 14.82 -21.91 -16.73
C HIS A 517 14.15 -22.50 -17.98
N ARG A 518 12.84 -22.74 -17.93
CA ARG A 518 12.07 -23.20 -19.10
C ARG A 518 11.95 -22.10 -20.14
N GLU A 519 11.93 -20.85 -19.72
CA GLU A 519 11.79 -19.71 -20.63
C GLU A 519 13.15 -19.23 -21.18
N ALA A 520 14.27 -19.64 -20.56
CA ALA A 520 15.62 -19.36 -21.04
C ALA A 520 15.93 -20.01 -22.40
N ASP A 521 16.69 -19.29 -23.22
CA ASP A 521 17.16 -19.75 -24.53
C ASP A 521 18.19 -20.89 -24.41
N ARG A 522 18.57 -21.50 -25.55
CA ARG A 522 19.47 -22.67 -25.55
C ARG A 522 20.86 -22.32 -25.00
N THR A 523 21.37 -21.12 -25.28
CA THR A 523 22.68 -20.67 -24.81
C THR A 523 22.65 -20.49 -23.29
N THR A 524 21.67 -19.78 -22.75
CA THR A 524 21.51 -19.60 -21.30
C THR A 524 21.31 -20.94 -20.59
N ARG A 525 20.52 -21.87 -21.15
CA ARG A 525 20.38 -23.22 -20.58
C ARG A 525 21.70 -23.99 -20.53
N SER A 526 22.55 -23.84 -21.54
CA SER A 526 23.88 -24.46 -21.52
C SER A 526 24.76 -23.86 -20.41
N LEU A 527 24.66 -22.56 -20.15
CA LEU A 527 25.37 -21.87 -19.08
C LEU A 527 24.84 -22.24 -17.69
N ILE A 528 23.51 -22.34 -17.54
CA ILE A 528 22.86 -22.84 -16.32
C ILE A 528 23.43 -24.20 -15.96
N LYS A 529 23.52 -25.11 -16.93
CA LYS A 529 24.09 -26.45 -16.72
C LYS A 529 25.60 -26.43 -16.48
N LYS A 530 26.37 -25.61 -17.22
CA LYS A 530 27.83 -25.51 -17.09
C LYS A 530 28.25 -25.03 -15.70
N TYR A 531 27.55 -24.03 -15.15
CA TYR A 531 27.90 -23.40 -13.88
C TYR A 531 26.98 -23.78 -12.72
N ASN A 532 26.08 -24.75 -12.89
CA ASN A 532 25.08 -25.17 -11.90
C ASN A 532 24.30 -23.99 -11.31
N LEU A 533 23.78 -23.12 -12.17
CA LEU A 533 23.09 -21.89 -11.73
C LEU A 533 21.72 -22.15 -11.11
N ASP A 534 21.24 -23.40 -11.15
CA ASP A 534 19.99 -23.90 -10.59
C ASP A 534 20.11 -24.37 -9.13
N ARG A 535 21.32 -24.39 -8.57
CA ARG A 535 21.61 -24.90 -7.24
C ARG A 535 20.88 -24.13 -6.12
N MET A 536 20.12 -24.82 -5.28
CA MET A 536 19.78 -24.30 -3.93
C MET A 536 20.99 -24.48 -3.01
N ALA A 537 21.25 -23.50 -2.12
CA ALA A 537 22.42 -23.52 -1.27
C ALA A 537 22.57 -24.87 -0.52
N LEU A 538 23.82 -25.32 -0.38
CA LEU A 538 24.18 -26.52 0.36
C LEU A 538 23.61 -26.44 1.78
N THR A 539 22.78 -27.42 2.14
CA THR A 539 22.70 -27.89 3.52
C THR A 539 24.12 -28.22 3.97
N SER A 540 24.74 -27.34 4.75
CA SER A 540 25.92 -27.64 5.57
C SER A 540 25.48 -28.22 6.89
#